data_AF-A0A6L4ZN79-F1
#
_entry.id   AF-A0A6L4ZN79-F1
#
_cell.length_a   1.000
_cell.length_b   1.000
_cell.length_c   1.000
_cell.angle_alpha   90.00
_cell.angle_beta   90.00
_cell.angle_gamma   90.00
#
_symmetry.space_group_name_H-M   'P 1'
#
loop_
_entity.id
_entity.type
_entity.pdbx_description
1 polymer ?
#
loop_
_entity_poly.entity_id
_entity_poly.type
_entity_poly.pdbx_seq_one_letter_code
_entity_poly.pdbx_strand_id
1 'polypeptide(L)'
;MKSSKTNRNKPLVNRPAKPIDPYKELGLDRKVDQEQIKRAYFQLVRQYPPESESERFQQIRSAYEQLRTLERRALADLFLLQPPPEKPDLPKVNYDLTVHKEDIIRLALEIGLAQISFRNDFHEPKLS
;
A
#
# COMPACT_ATOMS: atom_id res chain seq x y z
N MET A 1 -19.91 -42.66 -19.63
CA MET A 1 -20.37 -41.43 -20.32
C MET A 1 -20.66 -40.36 -19.28
N LYS A 2 -20.45 -39.09 -19.65
CA LYS A 2 -20.64 -37.83 -18.89
C LYS A 2 -19.43 -37.49 -18.00
N SER A 3 -18.42 -36.81 -18.54
CA SER A 3 -18.36 -35.36 -18.80
C SER A 3 -18.44 -34.54 -17.51
N SER A 4 -17.29 -34.00 -17.11
CA SER A 4 -17.19 -32.67 -16.48
C SER A 4 -15.75 -32.19 -16.60
N LYS A 5 -15.38 -31.77 -17.82
CA LYS A 5 -14.28 -30.84 -18.03
C LYS A 5 -14.75 -29.49 -17.50
N THR A 6 -14.51 -29.19 -16.23
CA THR A 6 -14.67 -27.83 -15.73
C THR A 6 -13.49 -27.01 -16.23
N ASN A 7 -13.64 -26.48 -17.44
CA ASN A 7 -12.70 -25.56 -18.04
C ASN A 7 -12.79 -24.22 -17.28
N ARG A 8 -11.98 -24.06 -16.22
CA ARG A 8 -11.85 -22.80 -15.47
C ARG A 8 -10.98 -21.82 -16.25
N ASN A 9 -11.42 -21.45 -17.45
CA ASN A 9 -10.82 -20.35 -18.19
C ASN A 9 -11.28 -19.04 -17.54
N LYS A 10 -10.67 -18.70 -16.40
CA LYS A 10 -10.73 -17.36 -15.83
C LYS A 10 -10.02 -16.46 -16.84
N PRO A 11 -10.68 -15.46 -17.46
CA PRO A 11 -9.99 -14.58 -18.39
C PRO A 11 -8.89 -13.87 -17.61
N LEU A 12 -7.65 -14.01 -18.08
CA LEU A 12 -6.51 -13.27 -17.58
C LEU A 12 -6.81 -11.80 -17.87
N VAL A 13 -7.39 -11.13 -16.88
CA VAL A 13 -7.58 -9.68 -16.84
C VAL A 13 -6.24 -9.07 -17.24
N ASN A 14 -6.23 -8.18 -18.25
CA ASN A 14 -5.06 -7.45 -18.72
C ASN A 14 -4.37 -6.79 -17.51
N ARG A 15 -3.41 -7.51 -16.91
CA ARG A 15 -2.63 -7.01 -15.77
C ARG A 15 -1.80 -5.88 -16.36
N PRO A 16 -1.95 -4.63 -15.88
CA PRO A 16 -1.13 -3.55 -16.38
C PRO A 16 0.34 -3.98 -16.24
N ALA A 17 1.10 -3.78 -17.32
CA ALA A 17 2.51 -4.15 -17.38
C ALA A 17 3.19 -3.64 -16.11
N LYS A 18 3.96 -4.52 -15.46
CA LYS A 18 4.65 -4.19 -14.21
C LYS A 18 5.50 -2.93 -14.44
N PRO A 19 5.37 -1.90 -13.58
CA PRO A 19 6.21 -0.71 -13.72
C PRO A 19 7.69 -1.12 -13.67
N ILE A 20 8.45 -0.61 -14.63
CA ILE A 20 9.90 -0.87 -14.76
C ILE A 20 10.57 -0.34 -13.49
N ASP A 21 11.45 -1.16 -12.91
CA ASP A 21 12.14 -0.83 -11.66
C ASP A 21 13.45 -0.09 -11.97
N PRO A 22 13.55 1.24 -11.75
CA PRO A 22 14.75 2.01 -12.09
C PRO A 22 15.99 1.55 -11.31
N TYR A 23 15.82 0.95 -10.12
CA TYR A 23 16.94 0.37 -9.37
C TYR A 23 17.51 -0.84 -10.10
N LYS A 24 16.65 -1.67 -10.70
CA LYS A 24 17.09 -2.85 -11.47
C LYS A 24 17.79 -2.47 -12.76
N GLU A 25 17.34 -1.42 -13.44
CA GLU A 25 17.99 -0.90 -14.65
C GLU A 25 19.42 -0.40 -14.35
N LEU A 26 19.64 0.19 -13.17
CA LEU A 26 20.97 0.61 -12.72
C LEU A 26 21.78 -0.50 -12.03
N GLY A 27 21.21 -1.70 -11.82
CA GLY A 27 21.86 -2.80 -11.12
C GLY A 27 22.07 -2.55 -9.63
N LEU A 28 21.21 -1.75 -9.00
CA LEU A 28 21.31 -1.32 -7.61
C LEU A 28 20.18 -1.90 -6.73
N ASP A 29 20.43 -1.96 -5.42
CA ASP A 29 19.39 -2.23 -4.42
C ASP A 29 18.58 -0.95 -4.12
N ARG A 30 17.36 -1.08 -3.60
CA ARG A 30 16.47 0.04 -3.23
C ARG A 30 16.99 0.85 -2.06
N LYS A 31 17.85 0.26 -1.22
CA LYS A 31 18.43 0.90 -0.02
C LYS A 31 19.73 1.66 -0.28
N VAL A 32 20.14 1.82 -1.55
CA VAL A 32 21.37 2.54 -1.92
C VAL A 32 21.27 4.03 -1.67
N ASP A 33 22.42 4.63 -1.40
CA ASP A 33 22.56 6.07 -1.26
C ASP A 33 22.65 6.78 -2.63
N GLN A 34 22.35 8.07 -2.66
CA GLN A 34 22.37 8.89 -3.87
C GLN A 34 23.76 8.94 -4.52
N GLU A 35 24.85 8.88 -3.74
CA GLU A 35 26.20 8.78 -4.31
C GLU A 35 26.41 7.49 -5.10
N GLN A 36 25.91 6.36 -4.60
CA GLN A 36 26.03 5.07 -5.27
C GLN A 36 25.24 5.06 -6.59
N ILE A 37 24.06 5.69 -6.60
CA ILE A 37 23.24 5.87 -7.82
C ILE A 37 24.02 6.64 -8.90
N LYS A 38 24.67 7.75 -8.51
CA LYS A 38 25.51 8.54 -9.43
C LYS A 38 26.69 7.73 -9.96
N ARG A 39 27.40 7.00 -9.07
CA ARG A 39 28.56 6.18 -9.44
C ARG A 39 28.17 5.09 -10.45
N ALA A 40 27.06 4.38 -10.19
CA ALA A 40 26.55 3.36 -11.11
C ALA A 40 26.16 3.94 -12.47
N TYR A 41 25.48 5.10 -12.49
CA TYR A 41 25.17 5.80 -13.73
C TYR A 41 26.43 6.11 -14.56
N PHE A 42 27.47 6.70 -13.96
CA PHE A 42 28.71 7.00 -14.69
C PHE A 42 29.44 5.74 -15.17
N GLN A 43 29.40 4.65 -14.41
CA GLN A 43 29.97 3.36 -14.84
C GLN A 43 29.22 2.81 -16.05
N LEU A 44 27.89 2.80 -16.00
CA LEU A 44 27.05 2.31 -17.08
C LEU A 44 27.15 3.17 -18.34
N VAL A 45 27.23 4.50 -18.22
CA VAL A 45 27.43 5.41 -19.37
C VAL A 45 28.79 5.19 -20.05
N ARG A 46 29.82 4.82 -19.28
CA ARG A 46 31.13 4.45 -19.85
C ARG A 46 31.11 3.10 -20.56
N GLN A 47 30.30 2.17 -20.07
CA GLN A 47 30.12 0.84 -20.68
C GLN A 47 29.24 0.88 -21.93
N TYR A 48 28.19 1.70 -21.91
CA TYR A 48 27.20 1.85 -22.97
C TYR A 48 27.21 3.30 -23.50
N PRO A 49 28.22 3.66 -24.32
CA PRO A 49 28.30 4.99 -24.90
C PRO A 49 27.13 5.23 -25.88
N PRO A 50 26.63 6.47 -25.96
CA PRO A 50 25.46 6.81 -26.78
C PRO A 50 25.68 6.61 -28.28
N GLU A 51 26.93 6.61 -28.73
CA GLU A 51 27.29 6.41 -30.15
C GLU A 51 27.16 4.95 -30.60
N SER A 52 27.36 3.98 -29.70
CA SER A 52 27.27 2.56 -30.04
C SER A 52 25.95 1.95 -29.59
N GLU A 53 25.45 2.31 -28.39
CA GLU A 53 24.24 1.70 -27.81
C GLU A 53 23.27 2.77 -27.29
N SER A 54 22.66 3.50 -28.23
CA SER A 54 21.73 4.59 -27.94
C SER A 54 20.50 4.14 -27.13
N GLU A 55 19.94 2.96 -27.43
CA GLU A 55 18.76 2.43 -26.72
C GLU A 55 19.06 2.13 -25.24
N ARG A 56 20.18 1.46 -24.95
CA ARG A 56 20.61 1.17 -23.57
C ARG A 56 20.91 2.45 -22.81
N PHE A 57 21.59 3.39 -23.45
CA PHE A 57 21.87 4.69 -22.85
C PHE A 57 20.58 5.44 -22.47
N GLN A 58 19.55 5.41 -23.32
CA GLN A 58 18.25 6.02 -23.02
C GLN A 58 17.57 5.37 -21.80
N GLN A 59 17.63 4.03 -21.69
CA GLN A 59 17.09 3.29 -20.53
C GLN A 59 17.81 3.69 -19.24
N ILE A 60 19.15 3.65 -19.25
CA ILE A 60 20.00 4.03 -18.11
C ILE A 60 19.73 5.47 -17.67
N ARG A 61 19.65 6.39 -18.64
CA ARG A 61 19.38 7.80 -18.38
C ARG A 61 17.99 8.02 -17.79
N SER A 62 16.97 7.34 -18.32
CA SER A 62 15.61 7.41 -17.79
C SER A 62 15.53 6.94 -16.34
N ALA A 63 16.16 5.80 -16.03
CA ALA A 63 16.23 5.26 -14.68
C ALA A 63 16.95 6.23 -13.71
N TYR A 64 18.06 6.82 -14.14
CA TYR A 64 18.77 7.81 -13.33
C TYR A 64 17.92 9.07 -13.07
N GLU A 65 17.24 9.61 -14.06
CA GLU A 65 16.39 10.80 -13.90
C GLU A 65 15.24 10.56 -12.89
N GLN A 66 14.68 9.34 -12.85
CA GLN A 66 13.68 8.96 -11.85
C GLN A 66 14.23 8.89 -10.42
N LEU A 67 15.53 8.63 -10.24
CA LEU A 67 16.16 8.49 -8.92
C LEU A 67 17.06 9.68 -8.54
N ARG A 68 17.12 10.71 -9.39
CA ARG A 68 18.07 11.82 -9.26
C ARG A 68 17.83 12.68 -8.01
N THR A 69 16.57 12.90 -7.62
CA THR A 69 16.18 13.73 -6.47
C THR A 69 15.38 12.92 -5.47
N LEU A 70 15.38 13.33 -4.20
CA LEU A 70 14.60 12.66 -3.15
C LEU A 70 13.10 12.63 -3.48
N GLU A 71 12.55 13.72 -4.02
CA GLU A 71 11.15 13.78 -4.44
C GLU A 71 10.83 12.78 -5.55
N ARG A 72 11.67 12.72 -6.59
CA ARG A 72 11.46 11.77 -7.70
C ARG A 72 11.66 10.33 -7.25
N ARG A 73 12.61 10.08 -6.36
CA ARG A 73 12.82 8.78 -5.72
C ARG A 73 11.58 8.36 -4.93
N ALA A 74 11.01 9.24 -4.12
CA ALA A 74 9.79 8.95 -3.36
C ALA A 74 8.60 8.64 -4.29
N LEU A 75 8.45 9.38 -5.39
CA LEU A 75 7.44 9.08 -6.41
C LEU A 75 7.70 7.72 -7.06
N ALA A 76 8.93 7.44 -7.49
CA ALA A 76 9.31 6.16 -8.06
C ALA A 76 9.03 5.00 -7.09
N ASP A 77 9.42 5.15 -5.83
CA ASP A 77 9.16 4.17 -4.76
C ASP A 77 7.66 3.93 -4.55
N LEU A 78 6.83 4.98 -4.62
CA LEU A 78 5.38 4.87 -4.56
C LEU A 78 4.81 4.06 -5.75
N PHE A 79 5.30 4.29 -6.97
CA PHE A 79 4.90 3.50 -8.14
C PHE A 79 5.46 2.06 -8.12
N LEU A 80 6.57 1.83 -7.40
CA LEU A 80 7.16 0.51 -7.19
C LEU A 80 6.50 -0.29 -6.06
N LEU A 81 5.58 0.31 -5.30
CA LEU A 81 4.72 -0.43 -4.40
C LEU A 81 4.00 -1.49 -5.23
N GLN A 82 4.42 -2.73 -5.01
CA GLN A 82 3.80 -3.86 -5.66
C GLN A 82 2.31 -3.82 -5.32
N PRO A 83 1.42 -4.22 -6.26
CA PRO A 83 0.04 -4.44 -5.89
C PRO A 83 0.04 -5.31 -4.63
N PRO A 84 -0.82 -5.00 -3.64
CA PRO A 84 -0.84 -5.74 -2.39
C PRO A 84 -0.84 -7.23 -2.71
N PRO A 85 -0.08 -8.06 -1.96
CA PRO A 85 -0.06 -9.49 -2.20
C PRO A 85 -1.49 -9.98 -2.32
N GLU A 86 -1.73 -10.94 -3.22
CA GLU A 86 -3.06 -11.53 -3.36
C GLU A 86 -3.52 -11.94 -1.96
N LYS A 87 -4.56 -11.25 -1.47
CA LYS A 87 -5.08 -11.53 -0.14
C LYS A 87 -5.51 -12.99 -0.17
N PRO A 88 -5.25 -13.77 0.91
CA PRO A 88 -5.87 -15.09 1.00
C PRO A 88 -7.37 -14.92 0.76
N ASP A 89 -7.99 -15.84 0.02
CA ASP A 89 -9.44 -15.89 -0.15
C ASP A 89 -10.08 -16.17 1.23
N LEU A 90 -10.18 -15.13 2.05
CA LEU A 90 -10.87 -15.17 3.32
C LEU A 90 -12.37 -15.14 3.02
N PRO A 91 -13.17 -15.96 3.71
CA PRO A 91 -14.62 -15.81 3.63
C PRO A 91 -14.96 -14.37 3.98
N LYS A 92 -15.83 -13.73 3.18
CA LYS A 92 -16.32 -12.39 3.48
C LYS A 92 -17.13 -12.48 4.78
N VAL A 93 -16.52 -12.10 5.90
CA VAL A 93 -17.21 -11.99 7.18
C VAL A 93 -18.10 -10.76 7.11
N ASN A 94 -19.40 -10.93 7.32
CA ASN A 94 -20.30 -9.82 7.50
C ASN A 94 -20.20 -9.38 8.97
N TYR A 95 -19.60 -8.23 9.22
CA TYR A 95 -19.54 -7.67 10.56
C TYR A 95 -20.89 -7.07 10.90
N ASP A 96 -21.46 -7.46 12.04
CA ASP A 96 -22.56 -6.70 12.60
C ASP A 96 -22.01 -5.38 13.14
N LEU A 97 -22.33 -4.29 12.45
CA LEU A 97 -21.94 -2.93 12.82
C LEU A 97 -23.05 -2.22 13.62
N THR A 98 -24.09 -2.97 14.02
CA THR A 98 -25.17 -2.44 14.82
C THR A 98 -24.63 -2.05 16.19
N VAL A 99 -24.89 -0.80 16.59
CA VAL A 99 -24.53 -0.33 17.92
C VAL A 99 -25.68 -0.63 18.87
N HIS A 100 -25.45 -1.51 19.86
CA HIS A 100 -26.44 -1.80 20.89
C HIS A 100 -26.42 -0.75 22.00
N LYS A 101 -27.59 -0.45 22.58
CA LYS A 101 -27.73 0.58 23.61
C LYS A 101 -26.93 0.23 24.86
N GLU A 102 -26.87 -1.06 25.16
CA GLU A 102 -26.12 -1.61 26.28
C GLU A 102 -24.63 -1.30 26.17
N ASP A 103 -24.07 -1.39 24.95
CA ASP A 103 -22.66 -1.09 24.69
C ASP A 103 -22.37 0.40 24.83
N ILE A 104 -23.30 1.26 24.38
CA ILE A 104 -23.20 2.72 24.57
C ILE A 104 -23.21 3.06 26.05
N ILE A 105 -24.13 2.48 26.83
CA ILE A 105 -24.22 2.72 28.27
C ILE A 105 -22.94 2.25 28.97
N ARG A 106 -22.46 1.05 28.66
CA ARG A 106 -21.21 0.53 29.23
C ARG A 106 -20.02 1.42 28.89
N LEU A 107 -19.88 1.83 27.63
CA LEU A 107 -18.83 2.73 27.21
C LEU A 107 -18.94 4.07 27.95
N ALA A 108 -20.13 4.65 28.04
CA ALA A 108 -20.36 5.92 28.73
C ALA A 108 -20.00 5.85 30.22
N LEU A 109 -20.22 4.72 30.88
CA LEU A 109 -19.77 4.47 32.25
C LEU A 109 -18.25 4.34 32.33
N GLU A 110 -17.64 3.60 31.42
CA GLU A 110 -16.19 3.38 31.37
C GLU A 110 -15.42 4.68 31.15
N ILE A 111 -15.88 5.53 30.23
CA ILE A 111 -15.25 6.82 29.93
C ILE A 111 -15.73 7.95 30.87
N GLY A 112 -16.56 7.65 31.86
CA GLY A 112 -17.01 8.59 32.89
C GLY A 112 -18.03 9.65 32.43
N LEU A 113 -18.66 9.47 31.26
CA LEU A 113 -19.75 10.33 30.78
C LEU A 113 -21.08 10.05 31.48
N ALA A 114 -21.26 8.84 32.02
CA ALA A 114 -22.41 8.47 32.83
C ALA A 114 -21.94 7.98 34.21
N GLN A 115 -22.76 8.20 35.23
CA GLN A 115 -22.54 7.64 36.56
C GLN A 115 -23.84 6.99 37.05
N ILE A 116 -23.74 5.79 37.62
CA ILE A 116 -24.89 5.14 38.29
C ILE A 116 -24.90 5.61 39.75
N SER A 117 -25.29 6.87 39.95
CA SER A 117 -25.31 7.52 41.27
C SER A 117 -26.74 7.74 41.75
N PHE A 118 -27.42 6.69 42.20
CA PHE A 118 -28.80 6.75 42.70
C PHE A 118 -29.04 7.75 43.85
N ARG A 119 -27.99 8.14 44.59
CA ARG A 119 -28.12 9.03 45.76
C ARG A 119 -28.46 10.48 45.42
N ASN A 120 -28.14 10.95 44.21
CA ASN A 120 -28.31 12.36 43.85
C ASN A 120 -29.67 12.67 43.19
N ASP A 121 -30.40 11.65 42.75
CA ASP A 121 -31.67 11.81 42.04
C ASP A 121 -32.90 11.74 42.96
N PHE A 122 -32.69 11.52 44.28
CA PHE A 122 -33.78 11.50 45.25
C PHE A 122 -34.23 12.93 45.59
N HIS A 123 -35.41 13.31 45.11
CA HIS A 123 -36.09 14.53 45.51
C HIS A 123 -37.36 14.18 46.29
N GLU A 124 -37.49 14.71 47.50
CA GLU A 124 -38.76 14.60 48.23
C GLU A 124 -39.83 15.44 47.50
N PRO A 125 -40.93 14.82 47.06
CA PRO A 125 -42.01 15.57 46.44
C PRO A 125 -42.62 16.50 47.50
N LYS A 126 -42.68 17.81 47.21
CA LYS A 126 -43.40 18.75 48.06
C LYS A 126 -44.90 18.44 47.96
N LEU A 127 -45.45 17.87 49.02
CA LEU A 127 -46.89 17.71 49.20
C LEU A 127 -47.49 19.11 49.44
N SER A 128 -48.37 19.55 48.54
CA SER A 128 -49.16 20.79 48.67
C SER A 128 -50.51 20.51 49.32
#